data_AF-A0A445E5T7-F1
#
_entry.id   AF-A0A445E5T7-F1
#
_cell.length_a   1.000
_cell.length_b   1.000
_cell.length_c   1.000
_cell.angle_alpha   90.00
_cell.angle_beta   90.00
_cell.angle_gamma   90.00
#
_symmetry.space_group_name_H-M   'P 1'
#
loop_
_entity.id
_entity.type
_entity.pdbx_description
1 polymer ?
#
loop_
_entity_poly.entity_id
_entity_poly.type
_entity_poly.pdbx_seq_one_letter_code
_entity_poly.pdbx_strand_id
1 'polypeptide(L)'
;MDRLVKPDRNEVEVVFIKSQKCSSTFKLTNLMHTMTVAVSLTTTNPSIFSINKPFSIIPPLSSSNYTLQLTHHHHPPLSDPPDAVTVRTAMLPVGKAHHDDLRRLFSKPGPHVFRDAVLTISLVGPTVAEFLITTHHTQIPESFKLFTNSLSQCTKPQLTNLIKPAIEQRNVETVAVLIKAGANTNFRDSTGKSLIPYAIRHGNFDILKLLVDSGTRIENSVDLVLHEAAAMNRIDFMELLLDSFHDELDVNLGNHNGETPIQVAAIHDHVEAIEFSVSIGVNPNAVDINGSTALHFAASNGNLNAVECLLECSNVKYVKNRFGKTAFSLAEENKHFHLAETLRFGDLLFRAARVDDVHALKRLLGEGAWVNRRDQNGWTALHWAAFKGRIKSVKVLVDHGAWVDAVDDAGYTPLHCAVEAGHLQVAILLIGHGGSQVSLKSFQGVVATLDLDSLEKHVTLRSSS
;
A
#
# COMPACT_ATOMS: atom_id res chain seq x y z
N MET A 1 37.23 52.48 -2.49
CA MET A 1 36.06 51.97 -3.23
C MET A 1 36.32 50.50 -3.42
N ASP A 2 35.48 49.65 -2.83
CA ASP A 2 35.78 48.22 -2.79
C ASP A 2 35.20 47.49 -4.02
N ARG A 3 34.35 48.17 -4.80
CA ARG A 3 33.71 47.66 -6.02
C ARG A 3 33.50 48.78 -7.04
N LEU A 4 33.75 48.53 -8.32
CA LEU A 4 33.55 49.46 -9.43
C LEU A 4 32.20 49.28 -10.12
N VAL A 5 31.68 48.04 -10.15
CA VAL A 5 30.33 47.72 -10.63
C VAL A 5 29.49 47.02 -9.57
N LYS A 6 28.17 47.17 -9.70
CA LYS A 6 27.17 46.44 -8.90
C LYS A 6 26.26 45.61 -9.81
N PRO A 7 26.09 44.30 -9.55
CA PRO A 7 25.10 43.49 -10.24
C PRO A 7 23.67 43.80 -9.75
N ASP A 8 22.68 43.54 -10.60
CA ASP A 8 21.25 43.65 -10.27
C ASP A 8 20.76 42.56 -9.30
N ARG A 9 21.45 41.41 -9.29
CA ARG A 9 21.15 40.24 -8.46
C ARG A 9 22.44 39.59 -7.98
N ASN A 10 22.36 38.75 -6.96
CA ASN A 10 23.49 37.93 -6.48
C ASN A 10 23.48 36.50 -7.04
N GLU A 11 22.37 36.09 -7.66
CA GLU A 11 22.12 34.75 -8.17
C GLU A 11 21.49 34.82 -9.56
N VAL A 12 22.01 34.05 -10.51
CA VAL A 12 21.52 33.95 -11.88
C VAL A 12 20.75 32.66 -12.03
N GLU A 13 19.42 32.76 -11.95
CA GLU A 13 18.51 31.64 -12.22
C GLU A 13 18.46 31.33 -13.71
N VAL A 14 18.73 30.08 -14.09
CA VAL A 14 18.62 29.57 -15.47
C VAL A 14 17.53 28.52 -15.50
N VAL A 15 16.42 28.80 -16.19
CA VAL A 15 15.35 27.81 -16.40
C VAL A 15 15.88 26.70 -17.32
N PHE A 16 16.04 25.50 -16.77
CA PHE A 16 16.54 24.36 -17.53
C PHE A 16 15.42 23.69 -18.32
N ILE A 17 15.68 23.43 -19.59
CA ILE A 17 14.80 22.68 -20.47
C ILE A 17 15.65 21.60 -21.15
N LYS A 18 15.21 20.35 -21.00
CA LYS A 18 15.93 19.17 -21.51
C LYS A 18 16.22 19.31 -23.00
N SER A 19 17.47 19.07 -23.39
CA SER A 19 17.93 19.09 -24.77
C SER A 19 17.71 20.44 -25.52
N GLN A 20 17.52 21.54 -24.80
CA GLN A 20 17.37 22.88 -25.38
C GLN A 20 18.45 23.83 -24.89
N LYS A 21 18.72 24.88 -25.67
CA LYS A 21 19.60 25.97 -25.24
C LYS A 21 18.85 26.83 -24.22
N CYS A 22 19.38 26.91 -23.01
CA CYS A 22 18.80 27.71 -21.93
C CYS A 22 19.64 28.96 -21.75
N SER A 23 19.00 30.10 -21.46
CA SER A 23 19.73 31.33 -21.22
C SER A 23 19.04 32.20 -20.19
N SER A 24 19.83 32.94 -19.43
CA SER A 24 19.36 33.93 -18.47
C SER A 24 20.13 35.22 -18.65
N THR A 25 19.48 36.35 -18.39
CA THR A 25 20.10 37.67 -18.51
C THR A 25 20.28 38.30 -17.13
N PHE A 26 21.38 39.01 -16.92
CA PHE A 26 21.64 39.81 -15.73
C PHE A 26 22.30 41.14 -16.10
N LYS A 27 22.28 42.10 -15.17
CA LYS A 27 22.68 43.49 -15.45
C LYS A 27 23.78 43.92 -14.49
N LEU A 28 24.81 44.56 -15.02
CA LEU A 28 25.85 45.22 -14.22
C LEU A 28 25.76 46.73 -14.40
N THR A 29 25.92 47.47 -13.31
CA THR A 29 25.86 48.93 -13.28
C THR A 29 27.20 49.50 -12.83
N ASN A 30 27.75 50.43 -13.61
CA ASN A 30 28.95 51.16 -13.25
C ASN A 30 28.64 52.19 -12.17
N LEU A 31 29.39 52.13 -11.05
CA LEU A 31 29.24 53.03 -9.92
C LEU A 31 30.09 54.31 -10.04
N MET A 32 30.96 54.37 -11.04
CA MET A 32 31.85 55.52 -11.28
C MET A 32 31.09 56.65 -11.97
N HIS A 33 31.22 57.87 -11.44
CA HIS A 33 30.61 59.08 -12.00
C HIS A 33 31.32 59.62 -13.24
N THR A 34 32.63 59.42 -13.34
CA THR A 34 33.48 60.08 -14.36
C THR A 34 34.28 59.10 -15.23
N MET A 35 34.38 57.83 -14.85
CA MET A 35 35.25 56.85 -15.53
C MET A 35 34.46 55.69 -16.12
N THR A 36 34.87 55.23 -17.30
CA THR A 36 34.40 53.96 -17.85
C THR A 36 35.08 52.80 -17.11
N VAL A 37 34.37 51.68 -17.00
CA VAL A 37 34.87 50.48 -16.33
C VAL A 37 34.95 49.34 -17.35
N ALA A 38 36.14 48.76 -17.49
CA ALA A 38 36.33 47.47 -18.16
C ALA A 38 35.75 46.37 -17.29
N VAL A 39 35.02 45.44 -17.89
CA VAL A 39 34.45 44.27 -17.21
C VAL A 39 34.92 43.00 -17.91
N SER A 40 35.36 42.03 -17.11
CA SER A 40 35.61 40.65 -17.50
C SER A 40 34.73 39.70 -16.70
N LEU A 41 34.07 38.79 -17.41
CA LEU A 41 33.18 37.78 -16.86
C LEU A 41 33.74 36.39 -17.18
N THR A 42 33.87 35.57 -16.14
CA THR A 42 34.32 34.18 -16.25
C THR A 42 33.40 33.26 -15.46
N THR A 43 33.04 32.11 -16.02
CA THR A 43 32.28 31.06 -15.33
C THR A 43 33.24 30.07 -14.67
N THR A 44 32.80 29.43 -13.57
CA THR A 44 33.51 28.31 -12.93
C THR A 44 33.68 27.12 -13.87
N ASN A 45 32.66 26.83 -14.67
CA ASN A 45 32.69 25.78 -15.68
C ASN A 45 32.40 26.33 -17.10
N PRO A 46 33.45 26.77 -17.83
CA PRO A 46 33.32 27.33 -19.17
C PRO A 46 32.86 26.32 -20.24
N SER A 47 32.95 25.01 -19.95
CA SER A 47 32.50 23.97 -20.89
C SER A 47 30.98 23.85 -20.94
N ILE A 48 30.29 24.25 -19.86
CA ILE A 48 28.85 24.16 -19.68
C ILE A 48 28.18 25.53 -19.84
N PHE A 49 28.80 26.56 -19.26
CA PHE A 49 28.26 27.92 -19.24
C PHE A 49 29.12 28.88 -20.06
N SER A 50 28.49 29.55 -21.02
CA SER A 50 29.10 30.57 -21.86
C SER A 50 28.41 31.92 -21.68
N ILE A 51 29.14 33.02 -21.88
CA ILE A 51 28.61 34.39 -21.76
C ILE A 51 28.74 35.08 -23.11
N ASN A 52 27.69 35.74 -23.57
CA ASN A 52 27.66 36.40 -24.89
C ASN A 52 28.74 37.50 -25.06
N LYS A 53 29.11 38.18 -23.97
CA LYS A 53 30.07 39.28 -23.94
C LYS A 53 31.01 39.12 -22.74
N PRO A 54 32.04 38.25 -22.82
CA PRO A 54 32.94 37.99 -21.70
C PRO A 54 33.82 39.20 -21.36
N PHE A 55 34.05 40.10 -22.32
CA PHE A 55 34.72 41.39 -22.10
C PHE A 55 33.86 42.53 -22.63
N SER A 56 33.75 43.61 -21.87
CA SER A 56 32.95 44.78 -22.23
C SER A 56 33.41 46.03 -21.50
N ILE A 57 32.88 47.18 -21.92
CA ILE A 57 33.11 48.48 -21.28
C ILE A 57 31.76 49.05 -20.90
N ILE A 58 31.62 49.47 -19.63
CA ILE A 58 30.41 50.12 -19.13
C ILE A 58 30.72 51.62 -18.94
N PRO A 59 30.04 52.53 -19.67
CA PRO A 59 30.16 53.98 -19.45
C PRO A 59 29.83 54.43 -18.02
N PRO A 60 30.28 55.63 -17.59
CA PRO A 60 29.97 56.16 -16.26
C PRO A 60 28.46 56.19 -16.00
N LEU A 61 28.05 55.79 -14.79
CA LEU A 61 26.65 55.75 -14.34
C LEU A 61 25.67 55.00 -15.27
N SER A 62 26.19 54.15 -16.14
CA SER A 62 25.38 53.36 -17.07
C SER A 62 25.38 51.88 -16.67
N SER A 63 24.55 51.11 -17.37
CA SER A 63 24.46 49.68 -17.14
C SER A 63 24.53 48.89 -18.44
N SER A 64 24.96 47.65 -18.35
CA SER A 64 25.01 46.71 -19.47
C SER A 64 24.36 45.38 -19.11
N ASN A 65 23.68 44.77 -20.08
CA ASN A 65 23.04 43.47 -19.95
C ASN A 65 23.96 42.37 -20.50
N TYR A 66 24.04 41.28 -19.77
CA TYR A 66 24.83 40.09 -20.08
C TYR A 66 23.91 38.89 -20.12
N THR A 67 24.18 37.96 -21.04
CA THR A 67 23.41 36.72 -21.19
C THR A 67 24.32 35.55 -20.88
N LEU A 68 23.97 34.79 -19.85
CA LEU A 68 24.53 33.47 -19.55
C LEU A 68 23.79 32.44 -20.38
N GLN A 69 24.51 31.61 -21.12
CA GLN A 69 23.99 30.54 -21.97
C GLN A 69 24.50 29.20 -21.46
N LEU A 70 23.57 28.28 -21.25
CA LEU A 70 23.84 26.89 -20.91
C LEU A 70 23.80 26.04 -22.19
N THR A 71 24.84 25.24 -22.42
CA THR A 71 24.89 24.27 -23.52
C THR A 71 23.78 23.22 -23.38
N HIS A 72 23.36 22.63 -24.50
CA HIS A 72 22.29 21.64 -24.48
C HIS A 72 22.78 20.39 -23.74
N HIS A 73 22.06 19.98 -22.70
CA HIS A 73 22.33 18.77 -21.92
C HIS A 73 21.04 17.95 -21.75
N HIS A 74 21.21 16.64 -21.61
CA HIS A 74 20.09 15.72 -21.36
C HIS A 74 19.65 15.69 -19.89
N HIS A 75 20.56 16.01 -18.97
CA HIS A 75 20.32 16.10 -17.54
C HIS A 75 20.78 17.47 -17.02
N PRO A 76 20.16 17.99 -15.94
CA PRO A 76 20.62 19.24 -15.32
C PRO A 76 22.06 19.06 -14.80
N PRO A 77 23.04 19.85 -15.25
CA PRO A 77 24.41 19.78 -14.75
C PRO A 77 24.50 20.46 -13.39
N LEU A 78 24.05 19.77 -12.34
CA LEU A 78 24.14 20.24 -10.97
C LEU A 78 25.57 20.03 -10.45
N SER A 79 26.10 21.03 -9.75
CA SER A 79 27.45 21.06 -9.18
C SER A 79 27.41 21.45 -7.71
N ASP A 80 28.32 20.87 -6.92
CA ASP A 80 28.60 21.26 -5.54
C ASP A 80 30.12 21.44 -5.37
N PRO A 81 30.61 22.67 -5.07
CA PRO A 81 29.86 23.91 -4.87
C PRO A 81 29.16 24.41 -6.15
N PRO A 82 28.10 25.24 -6.03
CA PRO A 82 27.36 25.73 -7.17
C PRO A 82 28.23 26.54 -8.12
N ASP A 83 28.02 26.35 -9.41
CA ASP A 83 28.70 27.13 -10.45
C ASP A 83 28.43 28.62 -10.27
N ALA A 84 29.39 29.46 -10.68
CA ALA A 84 29.31 30.90 -10.47
C ALA A 84 29.92 31.71 -11.62
N VAL A 85 29.38 32.92 -11.84
CA VAL A 85 29.97 33.96 -12.68
C VAL A 85 30.81 34.88 -11.80
N THR A 86 32.12 34.91 -12.02
CA THR A 86 33.00 35.88 -11.37
C THR A 86 33.08 37.16 -12.21
N VAL A 87 32.80 38.30 -11.56
CA VAL A 87 32.87 39.63 -12.16
C VAL A 87 34.19 40.29 -11.75
N ARG A 88 35.04 40.57 -12.74
CA ARG A 88 36.30 41.29 -12.56
C ARG A 88 36.24 42.62 -13.29
N THR A 89 36.75 43.67 -12.68
CA THR A 89 36.69 45.02 -13.26
C THR A 89 38.01 45.74 -13.17
N ALA A 90 38.20 46.72 -14.05
CA ALA A 90 39.34 47.62 -14.03
C ALA A 90 38.91 48.99 -14.55
N MET A 91 39.49 50.05 -14.01
CA MET A 91 39.22 51.41 -14.49
C MET A 91 39.85 51.60 -15.88
N LEU A 92 39.14 52.28 -16.78
CA LEU A 92 39.62 52.63 -18.13
C LEU A 92 39.69 54.16 -18.29
N PRO A 93 40.85 54.79 -18.03
CA PRO A 93 40.98 56.25 -18.10
C PRO A 93 40.73 56.84 -19.49
N VAL A 94 41.09 56.10 -20.55
CA VAL A 94 41.00 56.58 -21.95
C VAL A 94 39.61 56.33 -22.56
N GLY A 95 38.71 55.65 -21.85
CA GLY A 95 37.33 55.43 -22.29
C GLY A 95 37.15 54.40 -23.42
N LYS A 96 38.20 54.08 -24.18
CA LYS A 96 38.18 53.20 -25.34
C LYS A 96 39.24 52.10 -25.22
N ALA A 97 38.87 50.86 -25.53
CA ALA A 97 39.78 49.73 -25.62
C ALA A 97 39.20 48.70 -26.61
N HIS A 98 40.05 48.09 -27.43
CA HIS A 98 39.64 46.97 -28.28
C HIS A 98 39.54 45.67 -27.47
N HIS A 99 38.92 44.65 -28.05
CA HIS A 99 38.69 43.38 -27.36
C HIS A 99 39.99 42.70 -26.90
N ASP A 100 41.05 42.78 -27.72
CA ASP A 100 42.36 42.23 -27.39
C ASP A 100 43.06 43.00 -26.26
N ASP A 101 42.84 44.32 -26.16
CA ASP A 101 43.37 45.15 -25.08
C ASP A 101 42.73 44.75 -23.75
N LEU A 102 41.41 44.55 -23.73
CA LEU A 102 40.69 44.06 -22.55
C LEU A 102 41.17 42.66 -22.15
N ARG A 103 41.37 41.77 -23.12
CA ARG A 103 41.87 40.42 -22.84
C ARG A 103 43.26 40.45 -22.22
N ARG A 104 44.16 41.31 -22.71
CA ARG A 104 45.50 41.52 -22.13
C ARG A 104 45.41 42.12 -20.73
N LEU A 105 44.53 43.10 -20.51
CA LEU A 105 44.32 43.75 -19.20
C LEU A 105 43.94 42.74 -18.11
N PHE A 106 43.05 41.79 -18.40
CA PHE A 106 42.59 40.79 -17.43
C PHE A 106 43.43 39.51 -17.40
N SER A 107 44.40 39.35 -18.30
CA SER A 107 45.24 38.14 -18.37
C SER A 107 46.19 37.98 -17.19
N LYS A 108 46.60 39.08 -16.55
CA LYS A 108 47.50 39.08 -15.39
C LYS A 108 46.78 39.66 -14.18
N PRO A 109 46.85 39.00 -13.01
CA PRO A 109 46.36 39.60 -11.78
C PRO A 109 47.20 40.83 -11.43
N GLY A 110 46.57 41.86 -10.88
CA GLY A 110 47.25 43.08 -10.46
C GLY A 110 46.35 43.98 -9.63
N PRO A 111 46.91 45.00 -8.96
CA PRO A 111 46.16 45.89 -8.06
C PRO A 111 45.11 46.75 -8.79
N HIS A 112 45.16 46.81 -10.11
CA HIS A 112 44.20 47.51 -10.95
C HIS A 112 42.96 46.67 -11.31
N VAL A 113 42.95 45.37 -10.98
CA VAL A 113 41.84 44.46 -11.25
C VAL A 113 41.11 44.14 -9.95
N PHE A 114 39.85 44.55 -9.87
CA PHE A 114 38.97 44.33 -8.72
C PHE A 114 38.09 43.10 -8.96
N ARG A 115 37.80 42.33 -7.90
CA ARG A 115 36.85 41.22 -7.92
C ARG A 115 35.54 41.68 -7.29
N ASP A 116 34.73 42.37 -8.06
CA ASP A 116 33.59 43.13 -7.56
C ASP A 116 32.42 42.26 -7.10
N ALA A 117 32.19 41.11 -7.76
CA ALA A 117 31.09 40.22 -7.43
C ALA A 117 31.36 38.77 -7.86
N VAL A 118 30.69 37.83 -7.19
CA VAL A 118 30.55 36.43 -7.58
C VAL A 118 29.05 36.14 -7.58
N LEU A 119 28.50 35.82 -8.74
CA LEU A 119 27.09 35.51 -8.91
C LEU A 119 26.92 34.00 -8.97
N THR A 120 26.18 33.40 -8.04
CA THR A 120 25.88 31.96 -8.10
C THR A 120 24.94 31.66 -9.27
N ILE A 121 25.09 30.51 -9.90
CA ILE A 121 24.24 30.03 -10.98
C ILE A 121 23.36 28.94 -10.41
N SER A 122 22.04 29.12 -10.51
CA SER A 122 21.06 28.16 -10.02
C SER A 122 20.19 27.68 -11.16
N LEU A 123 20.15 26.37 -11.35
CA LEU A 123 19.26 25.73 -12.32
C LEU A 123 17.88 25.60 -11.69
N VAL A 124 16.87 26.15 -12.36
CA VAL A 124 15.49 26.16 -11.88
C VAL A 124 14.53 25.61 -12.93
N GLY A 125 13.30 25.32 -12.52
CA GLY A 125 12.24 24.82 -13.39
C GLY A 125 11.88 23.35 -13.15
N PRO A 126 10.78 22.89 -13.78
CA PRO A 126 10.16 21.61 -13.45
C PRO A 126 11.04 20.41 -13.78
N THR A 127 11.86 20.49 -14.83
CA THR A 127 12.78 19.41 -15.23
C THR A 127 13.90 19.20 -14.22
N VAL A 128 14.36 20.27 -13.56
CA VAL A 128 15.35 20.18 -12.48
C VAL A 128 14.70 19.58 -11.24
N ALA A 129 13.51 20.06 -10.89
CA ALA A 129 12.74 19.55 -9.76
C ALA A 129 12.44 18.05 -9.93
N GLU A 130 11.94 17.64 -11.10
CA GLU A 130 11.67 16.23 -11.43
C GLU A 130 12.92 15.36 -11.36
N PHE A 131 14.05 15.86 -11.90
CA PHE A 131 15.33 15.16 -11.82
C PHE A 131 15.75 14.94 -10.36
N LEU A 132 15.65 15.97 -9.53
CA LEU A 132 15.99 15.92 -8.10
C LEU A 132 15.07 15.01 -7.28
N ILE A 133 13.80 14.88 -7.68
CA ILE A 133 12.85 13.93 -7.06
C ILE A 133 13.20 12.49 -7.44
N THR A 134 13.47 12.24 -8.72
CA THR A 134 13.59 10.88 -9.28
C THR A 134 14.96 10.24 -9.10
N THR A 135 16.01 11.03 -8.84
CA THR A 135 17.33 10.48 -8.52
C THR A 135 17.47 10.19 -7.03
N HIS A 136 17.75 8.94 -6.66
CA HIS A 136 18.00 8.56 -5.27
C HIS A 136 19.16 9.38 -4.67
N HIS A 137 18.87 10.13 -3.61
CA HIS A 137 19.64 11.14 -2.87
C HIS A 137 21.08 10.80 -2.40
N THR A 138 21.73 9.76 -2.91
CA THR A 138 23.03 9.30 -2.41
C THR A 138 24.25 10.06 -2.95
N GLN A 139 24.07 11.00 -3.89
CA GLN A 139 25.22 11.63 -4.58
C GLN A 139 25.24 13.17 -4.57
N ILE A 140 24.23 13.86 -4.03
CA ILE A 140 24.16 15.33 -4.07
C ILE A 140 23.92 15.90 -2.65
N PRO A 141 24.95 16.45 -1.99
CA PRO A 141 24.80 17.26 -0.78
C PRO A 141 23.86 18.46 -1.03
N GLU A 142 23.08 18.88 -0.04
CA GLU A 142 22.07 19.95 -0.16
C GLU A 142 20.97 19.74 -1.23
N SER A 143 20.74 18.50 -1.69
CA SER A 143 19.72 18.20 -2.74
C SER A 143 18.33 18.76 -2.45
N PHE A 144 17.91 18.80 -1.18
CA PHE A 144 16.62 19.36 -0.78
C PHE A 144 16.53 20.90 -0.98
N LYS A 145 17.62 21.62 -0.71
CA LYS A 145 17.69 23.08 -0.92
C LYS A 145 17.72 23.43 -2.41
N LEU A 146 18.47 22.64 -3.20
CA LEU A 146 18.43 22.73 -4.66
C LEU A 146 17.02 22.47 -5.19
N PHE A 147 16.32 21.49 -4.61
CA PHE A 147 14.95 21.19 -4.95
C PHE A 147 14.03 22.37 -4.65
N THR A 148 14.05 22.92 -3.43
CA THR A 148 13.21 24.08 -3.07
C THR A 148 13.47 25.29 -3.97
N ASN A 149 14.73 25.54 -4.32
CA ASN A 149 15.11 26.64 -5.22
C ASN A 149 14.60 26.40 -6.64
N SER A 150 14.59 25.15 -7.10
CA SER A 150 14.14 24.82 -8.45
C SER A 150 12.66 25.13 -8.70
N LEU A 151 11.86 25.23 -7.64
CA LEU A 151 10.43 25.52 -7.71
C LEU A 151 10.11 27.01 -7.98
N SER A 152 11.08 27.93 -7.83
CA SER A 152 10.84 29.38 -7.90
C SER A 152 10.18 29.85 -9.22
N GLN A 153 10.51 29.18 -10.33
CA GLN A 153 10.01 29.49 -11.67
C GLN A 153 8.93 28.49 -12.16
N CYS A 154 8.42 27.62 -11.29
CA CYS A 154 7.41 26.63 -11.68
C CYS A 154 5.99 27.21 -11.64
N THR A 155 5.24 26.97 -12.71
CA THR A 155 3.79 27.26 -12.74
C THR A 155 3.01 26.25 -11.91
N LYS A 156 1.79 26.60 -11.48
CA LYS A 156 0.92 25.71 -10.72
C LYS A 156 0.67 24.33 -11.38
N PRO A 157 0.43 24.21 -12.70
CA PRO A 157 0.31 22.91 -13.36
C PRO A 157 1.62 22.11 -13.33
N GLN A 158 2.76 22.78 -13.48
CA GLN A 158 4.07 22.14 -13.40
C GLN A 158 4.33 21.57 -12.00
N LEU A 159 4.05 22.35 -10.94
CA LEU A 159 4.14 21.87 -9.56
C LEU A 159 3.23 20.67 -9.29
N THR A 160 2.02 20.70 -9.85
CA THR A 160 1.03 19.62 -9.72
C THR A 160 1.55 18.31 -10.33
N ASN A 161 2.17 18.39 -11.52
CA ASN A 161 2.75 17.22 -12.19
C ASN A 161 3.92 16.59 -11.42
N LEU A 162 4.59 17.35 -10.54
CA LEU A 162 5.69 16.85 -9.71
C LEU A 162 5.22 16.06 -8.49
N ILE A 163 3.95 16.20 -8.06
CA ILE A 163 3.46 15.50 -6.88
C ILE A 163 3.51 13.98 -7.07
N LYS A 164 3.06 13.48 -8.23
CA LYS A 164 2.99 12.03 -8.48
C LYS A 164 4.38 11.35 -8.39
N PRO A 165 5.43 11.84 -9.08
CA PRO A 165 6.79 11.34 -8.86
C PRO A 165 7.26 11.41 -7.40
N ALA A 166 6.88 12.47 -6.66
CA ALA A 166 7.24 12.59 -5.24
C ALA A 166 6.56 11.53 -4.35
N ILE A 167 5.30 11.20 -4.65
CA ILE A 167 4.56 10.11 -3.98
C ILE A 167 5.20 8.75 -4.31
N GLU A 168 5.53 8.50 -5.58
CA GLU A 168 6.18 7.26 -6.03
C GLU A 168 7.50 7.01 -5.31
N GLN A 169 8.26 8.07 -5.04
CA GLN A 169 9.52 8.05 -4.28
C GLN A 169 9.32 8.01 -2.77
N ARG A 170 8.07 8.04 -2.29
CA ARG A 170 7.68 7.98 -0.86
C ARG A 170 8.31 9.10 -0.01
N ASN A 171 8.62 10.25 -0.62
CA ASN A 171 9.27 11.38 0.05
C ASN A 171 8.24 12.39 0.57
N VAL A 172 7.87 12.26 1.85
CA VAL A 172 6.86 13.10 2.54
C VAL A 172 7.23 14.59 2.47
N GLU A 173 8.50 14.92 2.71
CA GLU A 173 8.97 16.31 2.77
C GLU A 173 8.83 17.01 1.42
N THR A 174 9.18 16.31 0.34
CA THR A 174 9.01 16.81 -1.03
C THR A 174 7.54 17.07 -1.36
N VAL A 175 6.65 16.14 -1.02
CA VAL A 175 5.20 16.32 -1.23
C VAL A 175 4.70 17.54 -0.43
N ALA A 176 5.10 17.67 0.84
CA ALA A 176 4.73 18.81 1.68
C ALA A 176 5.15 20.16 1.08
N VAL A 177 6.39 20.25 0.58
CA VAL A 177 6.90 21.46 -0.08
C VAL A 177 6.11 21.77 -1.35
N LEU A 178 5.80 20.78 -2.18
CA LEU A 178 5.02 21.00 -3.42
C LEU A 178 3.63 21.55 -3.11
N ILE A 179 2.93 20.99 -2.10
CA ILE A 179 1.62 21.49 -1.67
C ILE A 179 1.74 22.93 -1.14
N LYS A 180 2.76 23.20 -0.30
CA LYS A 180 3.03 24.55 0.22
C LYS A 180 3.36 25.55 -0.89
N ALA A 181 4.02 25.11 -1.96
CA ALA A 181 4.30 25.92 -3.15
C ALA A 181 3.06 26.17 -4.02
N GLY A 182 1.90 25.60 -3.68
CA GLY A 182 0.63 25.84 -4.35
C GLY A 182 0.25 24.80 -5.42
N ALA A 183 0.89 23.63 -5.41
CA ALA A 183 0.49 22.51 -6.27
C ALA A 183 -0.98 22.13 -6.00
N ASN A 184 -1.72 21.76 -7.06
CA ASN A 184 -3.12 21.40 -6.93
C ASN A 184 -3.27 19.93 -6.51
N THR A 185 -3.69 19.70 -5.27
CA THR A 185 -3.94 18.36 -4.74
C THR A 185 -5.22 17.73 -5.30
N ASN A 186 -6.15 18.55 -5.79
CA ASN A 186 -7.41 18.13 -6.41
C ASN A 186 -7.30 17.91 -7.92
N PHE A 187 -6.09 17.68 -8.44
CA PHE A 187 -5.89 17.29 -9.83
C PHE A 187 -6.35 15.84 -10.05
N ARG A 188 -6.93 15.60 -11.23
CA ARG A 188 -7.34 14.27 -11.69
C ARG A 188 -6.49 13.86 -12.88
N ASP A 189 -6.01 12.62 -12.86
CA ASP A 189 -5.22 12.06 -13.95
C ASP A 189 -6.06 11.80 -15.22
N SER A 190 -5.43 11.23 -16.25
CA SER A 190 -6.11 10.88 -17.51
C SER A 190 -7.24 9.85 -17.35
N THR A 191 -7.28 9.12 -16.24
CA THR A 191 -8.33 8.15 -15.89
C THR A 191 -9.39 8.73 -14.95
N GLY A 192 -9.22 9.99 -14.52
CA GLY A 192 -10.10 10.65 -13.55
C GLY A 192 -9.72 10.41 -12.09
N LYS A 193 -8.67 9.63 -11.80
CA LYS A 193 -8.27 9.32 -10.42
C LYS A 193 -7.61 10.51 -9.74
N SER A 194 -7.88 10.67 -8.45
CA SER A 194 -7.23 11.61 -7.55
C SER A 194 -5.83 11.12 -7.15
N LEU A 195 -5.12 11.88 -6.30
CA LEU A 195 -3.80 11.51 -5.79
C LEU A 195 -3.85 10.44 -4.69
N ILE A 196 -5.00 10.25 -4.04
CA ILE A 196 -5.16 9.35 -2.88
C ILE A 196 -4.84 7.88 -3.24
N PRO A 197 -5.38 7.28 -4.33
CA PRO A 197 -5.04 5.92 -4.73
C PRO A 197 -3.54 5.70 -4.95
N TYR A 198 -2.81 6.71 -5.42
CA TYR A 198 -1.36 6.62 -5.60
C TYR A 198 -0.62 6.55 -4.25
N ALA A 199 -1.00 7.40 -3.29
CA ALA A 199 -0.42 7.37 -1.95
C ALA A 199 -0.68 6.03 -1.24
N ILE A 200 -1.88 5.47 -1.43
CA ILE A 200 -2.24 4.15 -0.93
C ILE A 200 -1.28 3.10 -1.49
N ARG A 201 -1.20 2.95 -2.82
CA ARG A 201 -0.36 1.95 -3.51
C ARG A 201 1.12 1.99 -3.14
N HIS A 202 1.65 3.17 -2.83
CA HIS A 202 3.05 3.33 -2.39
C HIS A 202 3.25 3.18 -0.87
N GLY A 203 2.18 2.91 -0.13
CA GLY A 203 2.20 2.44 1.25
C GLY A 203 2.70 3.45 2.28
N ASN A 204 2.67 4.75 1.97
CA ASN A 204 3.15 5.80 2.87
C ASN A 204 1.98 6.50 3.59
N PHE A 205 1.80 6.18 4.88
CA PHE A 205 0.73 6.73 5.74
C PHE A 205 0.81 8.25 5.85
N ASP A 206 2.01 8.79 6.06
CA ASP A 206 2.21 10.23 6.26
C ASP A 206 1.86 11.03 5.01
N ILE A 207 2.17 10.49 3.82
CA ILE A 207 1.74 11.10 2.55
C ILE A 207 0.22 11.06 2.41
N LEU A 208 -0.40 9.92 2.71
CA LEU A 208 -1.86 9.78 2.64
C LEU A 208 -2.53 10.81 3.57
N LYS A 209 -2.11 10.86 4.83
CA LYS A 209 -2.61 11.82 5.82
C LYS A 209 -2.41 13.27 5.36
N LEU A 210 -1.23 13.59 4.85
CA LEU A 210 -0.92 14.92 4.35
C LEU A 210 -1.81 15.32 3.16
N LEU A 211 -2.14 14.39 2.26
CA LEU A 211 -3.08 14.66 1.15
C LEU A 211 -4.52 14.86 1.67
N VAL A 212 -4.95 14.07 2.63
CA VAL A 212 -6.26 14.23 3.29
C VAL A 212 -6.35 15.60 3.98
N ASP A 213 -5.37 15.93 4.82
CA ASP A 213 -5.29 17.20 5.56
C ASP A 213 -5.22 18.42 4.60
N SER A 214 -4.69 18.23 3.40
CA SER A 214 -4.67 19.28 2.36
C SER A 214 -6.02 19.53 1.67
N GLY A 215 -7.07 18.78 2.01
CA GLY A 215 -8.40 18.89 1.42
C GLY A 215 -8.50 18.27 0.02
N THR A 216 -7.81 17.15 -0.20
CA THR A 216 -7.96 16.37 -1.45
C THR A 216 -9.34 15.71 -1.45
N ARG A 217 -10.12 15.97 -2.48
CA ARG A 217 -11.43 15.36 -2.71
C ARG A 217 -11.26 14.02 -3.42
N ILE A 218 -12.11 13.08 -3.05
CA ILE A 218 -12.17 11.77 -3.70
C ILE A 218 -13.46 11.63 -4.50
N GLU A 219 -13.49 10.64 -5.39
CA GLU A 219 -14.71 10.18 -6.04
C GLU A 219 -14.75 8.66 -5.91
N ASN A 220 -15.62 8.15 -5.03
CA ASN A 220 -15.60 6.75 -4.59
C ASN A 220 -15.65 5.74 -5.76
N SER A 221 -16.47 6.00 -6.79
CA SER A 221 -16.62 5.16 -7.99
C SER A 221 -15.40 5.12 -8.92
N VAL A 222 -14.54 6.12 -8.86
CA VAL A 222 -13.35 6.24 -9.73
C VAL A 222 -12.08 5.89 -8.96
N ASP A 223 -11.95 6.42 -7.75
CA ASP A 223 -10.75 6.28 -6.94
C ASP A 223 -10.64 4.88 -6.32
N LEU A 224 -11.77 4.30 -5.91
CA LEU A 224 -11.85 2.96 -5.30
C LEU A 224 -10.87 2.81 -4.12
N VAL A 225 -10.77 3.84 -3.28
CA VAL A 225 -9.73 3.95 -2.24
C VAL A 225 -9.78 2.82 -1.22
N LEU A 226 -10.99 2.32 -0.89
CA LEU A 226 -11.15 1.18 0.01
C LEU A 226 -10.70 -0.13 -0.63
N HIS A 227 -10.91 -0.33 -1.95
CA HIS A 227 -10.40 -1.50 -2.67
C HIS A 227 -8.88 -1.51 -2.70
N GLU A 228 -8.25 -0.36 -2.95
CA GLU A 228 -6.79 -0.24 -2.97
C GLU A 228 -6.19 -0.48 -1.58
N ALA A 229 -6.81 0.06 -0.52
CA ALA A 229 -6.35 -0.15 0.86
C ALA A 229 -6.53 -1.62 1.31
N ALA A 230 -7.66 -2.24 0.94
CA ALA A 230 -7.94 -3.65 1.18
C ALA A 230 -6.95 -4.57 0.43
N ALA A 231 -6.59 -4.23 -0.81
CA ALA A 231 -5.60 -4.96 -1.60
C ALA A 231 -4.18 -4.92 -0.99
N MET A 232 -3.90 -3.95 -0.11
CA MET A 232 -2.60 -3.79 0.54
C MET A 232 -2.57 -4.28 2.00
N ASN A 233 -3.70 -4.78 2.50
CA ASN A 233 -3.89 -5.12 3.91
C ASN A 233 -3.56 -3.97 4.88
N ARG A 234 -3.92 -2.72 4.51
CA ARG A 234 -3.61 -1.52 5.31
C ARG A 234 -4.84 -1.01 6.03
N ILE A 235 -5.09 -1.56 7.21
CA ILE A 235 -6.23 -1.20 8.07
C ILE A 235 -6.13 0.26 8.51
N ASP A 236 -4.93 0.71 8.84
CA ASP A 236 -4.63 2.10 9.17
C ASP A 236 -5.04 3.07 8.04
N PHE A 237 -4.94 2.64 6.78
CA PHE A 237 -5.40 3.45 5.65
C PHE A 237 -6.92 3.44 5.56
N MET A 238 -7.55 2.28 5.75
CA MET A 238 -9.00 2.16 5.73
C MET A 238 -9.64 3.01 6.84
N GLU A 239 -9.12 2.95 8.07
CA GLU A 239 -9.56 3.77 9.20
C GLU A 239 -9.46 5.26 8.88
N LEU A 240 -8.27 5.74 8.45
CA LEU A 240 -8.08 7.14 8.10
C LEU A 240 -9.04 7.62 7.00
N LEU A 241 -9.25 6.80 5.98
CA LEU A 241 -10.15 7.13 4.86
C LEU A 241 -11.61 7.20 5.32
N LEU A 242 -12.07 6.25 6.14
CA LEU A 242 -13.43 6.23 6.66
C LEU A 242 -13.67 7.40 7.61
N ASP A 243 -12.73 7.71 8.49
CA ASP A 243 -12.82 8.87 9.39
C ASP A 243 -12.91 10.19 8.61
N SER A 244 -12.13 10.30 7.53
CA SER A 244 -12.00 11.55 6.77
C SER A 244 -13.10 11.75 5.72
N PHE A 245 -13.68 10.67 5.19
CA PHE A 245 -14.62 10.69 4.07
C PHE A 245 -15.91 9.88 4.34
N HIS A 246 -16.34 9.76 5.59
CA HIS A 246 -17.50 8.96 6.00
C HIS A 246 -18.78 9.17 5.17
N ASP A 247 -19.07 10.41 4.75
CA ASP A 247 -20.27 10.74 3.94
C ASP A 247 -20.12 10.39 2.44
N GLU A 248 -18.89 10.28 1.93
CA GLU A 248 -18.60 10.06 0.50
C GLU A 248 -18.32 8.58 0.17
N LEU A 249 -17.94 7.78 1.18
CA LEU A 249 -17.54 6.39 1.02
C LEU A 249 -18.70 5.41 1.29
N ASP A 250 -19.15 4.77 0.23
CA ASP A 250 -19.94 3.54 0.28
C ASP A 250 -18.99 2.34 0.37
N VAL A 251 -18.98 1.69 1.53
CA VAL A 251 -18.16 0.51 1.84
C VAL A 251 -18.58 -0.73 1.04
N ASN A 252 -19.81 -0.75 0.50
CA ASN A 252 -20.34 -1.83 -0.32
C ASN A 252 -20.21 -1.57 -1.83
N LEU A 253 -19.54 -0.48 -2.23
CA LEU A 253 -19.38 -0.14 -3.63
C LEU A 253 -18.56 -1.21 -4.36
N GLY A 254 -19.13 -1.71 -5.47
CA GLY A 254 -18.43 -2.58 -6.39
C GLY A 254 -17.53 -1.79 -7.35
N ASN A 255 -16.36 -2.32 -7.69
CA ASN A 255 -15.55 -1.79 -8.78
C ASN A 255 -16.20 -2.07 -10.16
N HIS A 256 -15.46 -1.89 -11.25
CA HIS A 256 -15.96 -2.15 -12.62
C HIS A 256 -16.42 -3.60 -12.87
N ASN A 257 -15.92 -4.56 -12.09
CA ASN A 257 -16.37 -5.96 -12.09
C ASN A 257 -17.47 -6.23 -11.04
N GLY A 258 -17.94 -5.20 -10.34
CA GLY A 258 -18.84 -5.34 -9.21
C GLY A 258 -18.15 -5.88 -7.95
N GLU A 259 -16.82 -5.92 -7.91
CA GLU A 259 -16.10 -6.48 -6.78
C GLU A 259 -16.04 -5.49 -5.61
N THR A 260 -16.38 -5.93 -4.40
CA THR A 260 -16.33 -5.10 -3.18
C THR A 260 -14.96 -5.16 -2.51
N PRO A 261 -14.61 -4.23 -1.59
CA PRO A 261 -13.31 -4.25 -0.92
C PRO A 261 -12.99 -5.59 -0.22
N ILE A 262 -13.98 -6.22 0.41
CA ILE A 262 -13.80 -7.54 1.06
C ILE A 262 -13.47 -8.65 0.05
N GLN A 263 -13.99 -8.58 -1.18
CA GLN A 263 -13.65 -9.55 -2.22
C GLN A 263 -12.21 -9.32 -2.71
N VAL A 264 -11.78 -8.06 -2.82
CA VAL A 264 -10.38 -7.72 -3.16
C VAL A 264 -9.42 -8.21 -2.07
N ALA A 265 -9.76 -8.04 -0.77
CA ALA A 265 -8.98 -8.60 0.33
C ALA A 265 -8.92 -10.14 0.27
N ALA A 266 -10.04 -10.78 -0.05
CA ALA A 266 -10.12 -12.24 -0.22
C ALA A 266 -9.26 -12.79 -1.36
N ILE A 267 -9.05 -12.03 -2.44
CA ILE A 267 -8.14 -12.40 -3.55
C ILE A 267 -6.68 -12.46 -3.08
N HIS A 268 -6.29 -11.66 -2.08
CA HIS A 268 -4.91 -11.52 -1.63
C HIS A 268 -4.61 -12.20 -0.27
N ASP A 269 -5.55 -13.00 0.25
CA ASP A 269 -5.45 -13.67 1.56
C ASP A 269 -5.27 -12.69 2.75
N HIS A 270 -5.89 -11.50 2.66
CA HIS A 270 -5.75 -10.44 3.66
C HIS A 270 -6.84 -10.52 4.73
N VAL A 271 -6.64 -11.39 5.72
CA VAL A 271 -7.61 -11.67 6.79
C VAL A 271 -7.96 -10.45 7.61
N GLU A 272 -6.97 -9.63 7.99
CA GLU A 272 -7.22 -8.44 8.80
C GLU A 272 -8.13 -7.44 8.07
N ALA A 273 -7.93 -7.29 6.75
CA ALA A 273 -8.79 -6.44 5.92
C ALA A 273 -10.20 -7.03 5.76
N ILE A 274 -10.35 -8.35 5.74
CA ILE A 274 -11.66 -9.03 5.72
C ILE A 274 -12.40 -8.77 7.04
N GLU A 275 -11.76 -9.05 8.18
CA GLU A 275 -12.34 -8.87 9.51
C GLU A 275 -12.73 -7.40 9.76
N PHE A 276 -11.84 -6.47 9.41
CA PHE A 276 -12.13 -5.04 9.49
C PHE A 276 -13.29 -4.63 8.57
N SER A 277 -13.33 -5.14 7.33
CA SER A 277 -14.45 -4.87 6.42
C SER A 277 -15.79 -5.35 6.99
N VAL A 278 -15.80 -6.53 7.64
CA VAL A 278 -17.00 -7.05 8.31
C VAL A 278 -17.40 -6.17 9.50
N SER A 279 -16.42 -5.69 10.28
CA SER A 279 -16.69 -4.85 11.46
C SER A 279 -17.31 -3.49 11.11
N ILE A 280 -16.96 -2.93 9.94
CA ILE A 280 -17.53 -1.67 9.42
C ILE A 280 -18.85 -1.87 8.65
N GLY A 281 -19.38 -3.10 8.59
CA GLY A 281 -20.67 -3.40 7.97
C GLY A 281 -20.65 -3.64 6.46
N VAL A 282 -19.49 -3.98 5.87
CA VAL A 282 -19.45 -4.51 4.50
C VAL A 282 -20.20 -5.83 4.46
N ASN A 283 -21.05 -6.02 3.44
CA ASN A 283 -21.76 -7.27 3.24
C ASN A 283 -20.78 -8.37 2.74
N PRO A 284 -20.45 -9.38 3.57
CA PRO A 284 -19.53 -10.45 3.15
C PRO A 284 -20.12 -11.36 2.06
N ASN A 285 -21.43 -11.29 1.87
CA ASN A 285 -22.18 -12.08 0.90
C ASN A 285 -22.44 -11.30 -0.41
N ALA A 286 -21.84 -10.11 -0.56
CA ALA A 286 -21.91 -9.36 -1.81
C ALA A 286 -21.38 -10.23 -2.97
N VAL A 287 -21.95 -10.02 -4.15
CA VAL A 287 -21.61 -10.75 -5.37
C VAL A 287 -21.16 -9.80 -6.47
N ASP A 288 -20.15 -10.22 -7.22
CA ASP A 288 -19.66 -9.51 -8.40
C ASP A 288 -20.64 -9.64 -9.60
N ILE A 289 -20.25 -9.12 -10.77
CA ILE A 289 -21.02 -9.26 -12.02
C ILE A 289 -21.24 -10.74 -12.43
N ASN A 290 -20.39 -11.66 -11.96
CA ASN A 290 -20.49 -13.09 -12.23
C ASN A 290 -21.27 -13.85 -11.16
N GLY A 291 -21.80 -13.19 -10.13
CA GLY A 291 -22.44 -13.87 -9.00
C GLY A 291 -21.45 -14.53 -8.03
N SER A 292 -20.17 -14.21 -8.11
CA SER A 292 -19.10 -14.73 -7.25
C SER A 292 -19.01 -13.91 -5.96
N THR A 293 -18.94 -14.61 -4.83
CA THR A 293 -18.76 -14.02 -3.49
C THR A 293 -17.28 -13.95 -3.10
N ALA A 294 -16.94 -13.29 -1.99
CA ALA A 294 -15.58 -13.29 -1.44
C ALA A 294 -15.03 -14.71 -1.24
N LEU A 295 -15.89 -15.66 -0.81
CA LEU A 295 -15.51 -17.05 -0.63
C LEU A 295 -15.14 -17.75 -1.97
N HIS A 296 -15.80 -17.39 -3.08
CA HIS A 296 -15.42 -17.90 -4.40
C HIS A 296 -14.03 -17.40 -4.79
N PHE A 297 -13.72 -16.12 -4.55
CA PHE A 297 -12.41 -15.55 -4.83
C PHE A 297 -11.31 -16.16 -3.97
N ALA A 298 -11.52 -16.27 -2.66
CA ALA A 298 -10.54 -16.89 -1.76
C ALA A 298 -10.26 -18.35 -2.17
N ALA A 299 -11.32 -19.12 -2.46
CA ALA A 299 -11.18 -20.51 -2.87
C ALA A 299 -10.53 -20.68 -4.25
N SER A 300 -10.84 -19.79 -5.19
CA SER A 300 -10.24 -19.78 -6.54
C SER A 300 -8.75 -19.48 -6.52
N ASN A 301 -8.26 -18.73 -5.53
CA ASN A 301 -6.84 -18.37 -5.41
C ASN A 301 -6.06 -19.27 -4.43
N GLY A 302 -6.74 -20.20 -3.74
CA GLY A 302 -6.09 -21.11 -2.79
C GLY A 302 -5.83 -20.49 -1.42
N ASN A 303 -6.48 -19.37 -1.11
CA ASN A 303 -6.26 -18.55 0.08
C ASN A 303 -6.96 -19.18 1.30
N LEU A 304 -6.23 -20.03 2.03
CA LEU A 304 -6.78 -20.81 3.15
C LEU A 304 -7.27 -19.92 4.29
N ASN A 305 -6.48 -18.93 4.69
CA ASN A 305 -6.80 -18.10 5.86
C ASN A 305 -8.05 -17.25 5.57
N ALA A 306 -8.14 -16.66 4.38
CA ALA A 306 -9.35 -15.97 3.94
C ALA A 306 -10.55 -16.91 3.83
N VAL A 307 -10.40 -18.16 3.36
CA VAL A 307 -11.49 -19.14 3.35
C VAL A 307 -11.99 -19.44 4.77
N GLU A 308 -11.10 -19.65 5.73
CA GLU A 308 -11.46 -19.92 7.13
C GLU A 308 -12.19 -18.73 7.75
N CYS A 309 -11.61 -17.53 7.66
CA CYS A 309 -12.22 -16.29 8.15
C CYS A 309 -13.60 -16.04 7.51
N LEU A 310 -13.73 -16.20 6.18
CA LEU A 310 -14.99 -16.00 5.50
C LEU A 310 -16.05 -17.05 5.87
N LEU A 311 -15.67 -18.28 6.21
CA LEU A 311 -16.62 -19.30 6.67
C LEU A 311 -17.15 -19.00 8.07
N GLU A 312 -16.39 -18.29 8.90
CA GLU A 312 -16.85 -17.83 10.22
C GLU A 312 -17.84 -16.67 10.09
N CYS A 313 -17.63 -15.78 9.12
CA CYS A 313 -18.43 -14.56 8.95
C CYS A 313 -19.49 -14.63 7.84
N SER A 314 -19.56 -15.72 7.06
CA SER A 314 -20.46 -15.84 5.90
C SER A 314 -21.13 -17.22 5.79
N ASN A 315 -22.42 -17.23 5.46
CA ASN A 315 -23.22 -18.47 5.28
C ASN A 315 -23.35 -18.90 3.81
N VAL A 316 -22.46 -18.43 2.93
CA VAL A 316 -22.56 -18.62 1.45
C VAL A 316 -21.74 -19.79 0.90
N LYS A 317 -21.37 -20.75 1.75
CA LYS A 317 -20.54 -21.91 1.41
C LYS A 317 -20.98 -22.67 0.15
N TYR A 318 -22.29 -22.78 -0.08
CA TYR A 318 -22.87 -23.53 -1.21
C TYR A 318 -23.47 -22.65 -2.30
N VAL A 319 -23.30 -21.34 -2.22
CA VAL A 319 -23.77 -20.43 -3.28
C VAL A 319 -23.06 -20.78 -4.57
N LYS A 320 -23.80 -20.71 -5.67
CA LYS A 320 -23.28 -20.92 -7.02
C LYS A 320 -23.22 -19.58 -7.74
N ASN A 321 -22.09 -19.31 -8.37
CA ASN A 321 -21.98 -18.19 -9.30
C ASN A 321 -22.75 -18.47 -10.60
N ARG A 322 -22.74 -17.52 -11.54
CA ARG A 322 -23.42 -17.63 -12.85
C ARG A 322 -22.90 -18.78 -13.71
N PHE A 323 -21.70 -19.29 -13.44
CA PHE A 323 -21.15 -20.48 -14.08
C PHE A 323 -21.63 -21.79 -13.42
N GLY A 324 -22.48 -21.71 -12.39
CA GLY A 324 -22.96 -22.87 -11.64
C GLY A 324 -21.95 -23.45 -10.65
N LYS A 325 -20.84 -22.75 -10.41
CA LYS A 325 -19.71 -23.19 -9.59
C LYS A 325 -19.84 -22.68 -8.17
N THR A 326 -19.59 -23.55 -7.19
CA THR A 326 -19.38 -23.18 -5.79
C THR A 326 -17.90 -22.85 -5.53
N ALA A 327 -17.61 -22.22 -4.39
CA ALA A 327 -16.24 -22.00 -3.94
C ALA A 327 -15.39 -23.29 -3.95
N PHE A 328 -15.97 -24.41 -3.50
CA PHE A 328 -15.30 -25.72 -3.56
C PHE A 328 -14.96 -26.15 -4.98
N SER A 329 -15.91 -26.04 -5.94
CA SER A 329 -15.63 -26.44 -7.31
C SER A 329 -14.54 -25.58 -7.97
N LEU A 330 -14.45 -24.29 -7.62
CA LEU A 330 -13.37 -23.43 -8.08
C LEU A 330 -12.01 -23.85 -7.47
N ALA A 331 -11.99 -24.20 -6.18
CA ALA A 331 -10.78 -24.74 -5.55
C ALA A 331 -10.32 -26.04 -6.21
N GLU A 332 -11.23 -26.97 -6.54
CA GLU A 332 -10.87 -28.22 -7.24
C GLU A 332 -10.34 -27.96 -8.66
N GLU A 333 -11.02 -27.11 -9.44
CA GLU A 333 -10.61 -26.77 -10.81
C GLU A 333 -9.21 -26.13 -10.85
N ASN A 334 -8.91 -25.27 -9.87
CA ASN A 334 -7.62 -24.61 -9.72
C ASN A 334 -6.60 -25.43 -8.91
N LYS A 335 -6.95 -26.68 -8.54
CA LYS A 335 -6.07 -27.66 -7.86
C LYS A 335 -5.62 -27.22 -6.46
N HIS A 336 -6.43 -26.43 -5.77
CA HIS A 336 -6.22 -26.04 -4.38
C HIS A 336 -6.78 -27.10 -3.41
N PHE A 337 -6.23 -28.31 -3.47
CA PHE A 337 -6.74 -29.48 -2.72
C PHE A 337 -6.66 -29.31 -1.21
N HIS A 338 -5.76 -28.47 -0.70
CA HIS A 338 -5.66 -28.16 0.73
C HIS A 338 -6.92 -27.48 1.28
N LEU A 339 -7.73 -26.84 0.43
CA LEU A 339 -9.01 -26.25 0.82
C LEU A 339 -10.15 -27.27 0.91
N ALA A 340 -9.98 -28.49 0.39
CA ALA A 340 -11.03 -29.50 0.36
C ALA A 340 -11.48 -29.89 1.77
N GLU A 341 -10.56 -29.88 2.72
CA GLU A 341 -10.87 -30.13 4.12
C GLU A 341 -11.88 -29.12 4.68
N THR A 342 -11.59 -27.84 4.45
CA THR A 342 -12.37 -26.72 4.99
C THR A 342 -13.68 -26.51 4.25
N LEU A 343 -13.67 -26.59 2.92
CA LEU A 343 -14.84 -26.32 2.09
C LEU A 343 -15.80 -27.51 1.95
N ARG A 344 -15.37 -28.75 2.20
CA ARG A 344 -16.21 -29.93 1.91
C ARG A 344 -16.10 -31.09 2.90
N PHE A 345 -14.90 -31.49 3.32
CA PHE A 345 -14.76 -32.75 4.05
C PHE A 345 -15.47 -32.74 5.40
N GLY A 346 -15.46 -31.62 6.14
CA GLY A 346 -16.22 -31.50 7.39
C GLY A 346 -17.71 -31.82 7.26
N ASP A 347 -18.41 -31.13 6.36
CA ASP A 347 -19.86 -31.29 6.22
C ASP A 347 -20.25 -32.68 5.72
N LEU A 348 -19.45 -33.26 4.82
CA LEU A 348 -19.68 -34.61 4.33
C LEU A 348 -19.42 -35.65 5.42
N LEU A 349 -18.39 -35.43 6.25
CA LEU A 349 -18.10 -36.29 7.40
C LEU A 349 -19.26 -36.24 8.40
N PHE A 350 -19.75 -35.04 8.74
CA PHE A 350 -20.90 -34.87 9.62
C PHE A 350 -22.16 -35.50 9.03
N ARG A 351 -22.43 -35.31 7.72
CA ARG A 351 -23.59 -35.92 7.06
C ARG A 351 -23.51 -37.44 7.07
N ALA A 352 -22.36 -38.02 6.72
CA ALA A 352 -22.16 -39.46 6.70
C ALA A 352 -22.35 -40.06 8.10
N ALA A 353 -21.81 -39.39 9.13
CA ALA A 353 -22.00 -39.74 10.54
C ALA A 353 -23.47 -39.71 10.98
N ARG A 354 -24.27 -38.73 10.51
CA ARG A 354 -25.70 -38.60 10.86
C ARG A 354 -26.58 -39.70 10.26
N VAL A 355 -26.24 -40.21 9.08
CA VAL A 355 -27.08 -41.17 8.32
C VAL A 355 -26.57 -42.61 8.37
N ASP A 356 -25.50 -42.87 9.10
CA ASP A 356 -24.83 -44.17 9.21
C ASP A 356 -24.16 -44.68 7.91
N ASP A 357 -23.71 -43.76 7.05
CA ASP A 357 -23.00 -44.12 5.82
C ASP A 357 -21.52 -44.43 6.11
N VAL A 358 -21.27 -45.66 6.55
CA VAL A 358 -19.94 -46.20 6.86
C VAL A 358 -19.00 -46.16 5.65
N HIS A 359 -19.51 -46.38 4.44
CA HIS A 359 -18.68 -46.38 3.24
C HIS A 359 -18.20 -44.96 2.92
N ALA A 360 -19.07 -43.96 3.02
CA ALA A 360 -18.68 -42.57 2.89
C ALA A 360 -17.72 -42.14 4.01
N LEU A 361 -17.96 -42.52 5.26
CA LEU A 361 -17.06 -42.21 6.38
C LEU A 361 -15.64 -42.74 6.13
N LYS A 362 -15.49 -44.04 5.83
CA LYS A 362 -14.18 -44.64 5.57
C LYS A 362 -13.47 -44.01 4.37
N ARG A 363 -14.21 -43.72 3.30
CA ARG A 363 -13.67 -43.04 2.12
C ARG A 363 -13.17 -41.63 2.47
N LEU A 364 -13.99 -40.82 3.13
CA LEU A 364 -13.64 -39.44 3.51
C LEU A 364 -12.44 -39.39 4.45
N LEU A 365 -12.41 -40.27 5.47
CA LEU A 365 -11.28 -40.39 6.39
C LEU A 365 -10.00 -40.86 5.66
N GLY A 366 -10.12 -41.78 4.70
CA GLY A 366 -9.02 -42.21 3.84
C GLY A 366 -8.54 -41.14 2.83
N GLU A 367 -9.42 -40.22 2.44
CA GLU A 367 -9.12 -39.04 1.60
C GLU A 367 -8.55 -37.86 2.41
N GLY A 368 -8.33 -38.03 3.73
CA GLY A 368 -7.70 -37.04 4.58
C GLY A 368 -8.66 -36.13 5.34
N ALA A 369 -9.96 -36.45 5.41
CA ALA A 369 -10.89 -35.72 6.27
C ALA A 369 -10.45 -35.78 7.74
N TRP A 370 -10.32 -34.64 8.41
CA TRP A 370 -9.98 -34.60 9.82
C TRP A 370 -11.15 -35.10 10.68
N VAL A 371 -10.95 -36.23 11.35
CA VAL A 371 -11.98 -36.93 12.15
C VAL A 371 -12.56 -36.08 13.30
N ASN A 372 -11.74 -35.18 13.84
CA ASN A 372 -12.08 -34.34 15.00
C ASN A 372 -12.48 -32.91 14.62
N ARG A 373 -12.74 -32.66 13.33
CA ARG A 373 -13.27 -31.37 12.89
C ARG A 373 -14.55 -31.02 13.65
N ARG A 374 -14.65 -29.76 14.06
CA ARG A 374 -15.80 -29.19 14.76
C ARG A 374 -16.63 -28.35 13.79
N ASP A 375 -17.95 -28.39 13.93
CA ASP A 375 -18.86 -27.46 13.25
C ASP A 375 -19.04 -26.16 14.07
N GLN A 376 -19.93 -25.28 13.61
CA GLN A 376 -20.22 -23.98 14.22
C GLN A 376 -20.75 -24.04 15.66
N ASN A 377 -21.17 -25.20 16.16
CA ASN A 377 -21.62 -25.40 17.54
C ASN A 377 -20.55 -26.14 18.37
N GLY A 378 -19.36 -26.33 17.81
CA GLY A 378 -18.31 -27.15 18.40
C GLY A 378 -18.52 -28.66 18.24
N TRP A 379 -19.54 -29.11 17.49
CA TRP A 379 -19.87 -30.53 17.37
C TRP A 379 -18.92 -31.22 16.39
N THR A 380 -18.47 -32.40 16.78
CA THR A 380 -17.71 -33.31 15.90
C THR A 380 -18.63 -34.30 15.19
N ALA A 381 -18.10 -35.03 14.21
CA ALA A 381 -18.83 -36.14 13.59
C ALA A 381 -19.28 -37.19 14.63
N LEU A 382 -18.51 -37.36 15.72
CA LEU A 382 -18.86 -38.26 16.81
C LEU A 382 -20.07 -37.77 17.61
N HIS A 383 -20.18 -36.46 17.88
CA HIS A 383 -21.37 -35.87 18.51
C HIS A 383 -22.62 -36.15 17.67
N TRP A 384 -22.56 -35.89 16.37
CA TRP A 384 -23.67 -36.15 15.45
C TRP A 384 -24.06 -37.63 15.36
N ALA A 385 -23.08 -38.54 15.26
CA ALA A 385 -23.34 -39.98 15.25
C ALA A 385 -23.97 -40.45 16.57
N ALA A 386 -23.50 -39.90 17.70
CA ALA A 386 -23.97 -40.22 19.03
C ALA A 386 -25.41 -39.76 19.26
N PHE A 387 -25.70 -38.49 18.97
CA PHE A 387 -27.03 -37.90 19.05
C PHE A 387 -28.06 -38.58 18.14
N LYS A 388 -27.62 -39.20 17.02
CA LYS A 388 -28.49 -39.92 16.09
C LYS A 388 -28.51 -41.44 16.29
N GLY A 389 -27.77 -41.97 17.28
CA GLY A 389 -27.77 -43.39 17.61
C GLY A 389 -27.09 -44.28 16.57
N ARG A 390 -26.14 -43.74 15.79
CA ARG A 390 -25.51 -44.40 14.63
C ARG A 390 -24.32 -45.27 15.06
N ILE A 391 -24.62 -46.47 15.58
CA ILE A 391 -23.63 -47.38 16.16
C ILE A 391 -22.45 -47.66 15.22
N LYS A 392 -22.68 -47.91 13.92
CA LYS A 392 -21.60 -48.27 13.00
C LYS A 392 -20.69 -47.09 12.73
N SER A 393 -21.25 -45.90 12.56
CA SER A 393 -20.51 -44.65 12.41
C SER A 393 -19.67 -44.33 13.64
N VAL A 394 -20.23 -44.50 14.85
CA VAL A 394 -19.49 -44.30 16.09
C VAL A 394 -18.27 -45.22 16.14
N LYS A 395 -18.40 -46.51 15.80
CA LYS A 395 -17.27 -47.44 15.71
C LYS A 395 -16.21 -46.93 14.75
N VAL A 396 -16.61 -46.62 13.51
CA VAL A 396 -15.67 -46.16 12.47
C VAL A 396 -14.94 -44.89 12.91
N LEU A 397 -15.64 -43.91 13.46
CA LEU A 397 -15.06 -42.65 13.90
C LEU A 397 -14.05 -42.88 15.04
N VAL A 398 -14.41 -43.68 16.06
CA VAL A 398 -13.52 -44.01 17.18
C VAL A 398 -12.30 -44.81 16.70
N ASP A 399 -12.49 -45.80 15.82
CA ASP A 399 -11.41 -46.59 15.22
C ASP A 399 -10.42 -45.72 14.42
N HIS A 400 -10.86 -44.56 13.92
CA HIS A 400 -10.04 -43.59 13.21
C HIS A 400 -9.59 -42.42 14.10
N GLY A 401 -9.63 -42.57 15.42
CA GLY A 401 -9.05 -41.60 16.37
C GLY A 401 -9.96 -40.44 16.76
N ALA A 402 -11.29 -40.59 16.64
CA ALA A 402 -12.22 -39.59 17.16
C ALA A 402 -12.05 -39.43 18.68
N TRP A 403 -11.97 -38.19 19.15
CA TRP A 403 -11.89 -37.87 20.57
C TRP A 403 -13.23 -38.13 21.24
N VAL A 404 -13.29 -39.22 22.02
CA VAL A 404 -14.49 -39.66 22.75
C VAL A 404 -14.97 -38.66 23.80
N ASP A 405 -14.05 -37.85 24.32
CA ASP A 405 -14.29 -36.80 25.32
C ASP A 405 -14.18 -35.38 24.74
N ALA A 406 -14.26 -35.23 23.41
CA ALA A 406 -14.39 -33.90 22.82
C ALA A 406 -15.62 -33.19 23.41
N VAL A 407 -15.49 -31.91 23.72
CA VAL A 407 -16.59 -31.08 24.22
C VAL A 407 -17.05 -30.12 23.13
N ASP A 408 -18.36 -29.95 23.01
CA ASP A 408 -18.94 -28.87 22.24
C ASP A 408 -18.84 -27.51 22.97
N ASP A 409 -19.34 -26.45 22.36
CA ASP A 409 -19.23 -25.09 22.93
C ASP A 409 -20.11 -24.89 24.18
N ALA A 410 -21.05 -25.81 24.44
CA ALA A 410 -21.86 -25.86 25.64
C ALA A 410 -21.31 -26.85 26.69
N GLY A 411 -20.16 -27.47 26.44
CA GLY A 411 -19.50 -28.41 27.34
C GLY A 411 -20.04 -29.84 27.29
N TYR A 412 -20.91 -30.16 26.34
CA TYR A 412 -21.43 -31.52 26.15
C TYR A 412 -20.44 -32.39 25.38
N THR A 413 -20.29 -33.64 25.82
CA THR A 413 -19.53 -34.68 25.10
C THR A 413 -20.45 -35.53 24.24
N PRO A 414 -19.93 -36.33 23.28
CA PRO A 414 -20.76 -37.27 22.51
C PRO A 414 -21.57 -38.23 23.39
N LEU A 415 -21.03 -38.61 24.55
CA LEU A 415 -21.76 -39.44 25.51
C LEU A 415 -23.00 -38.73 26.06
N HIS A 416 -22.90 -37.44 26.40
CA HIS A 416 -24.05 -36.65 26.84
C HIS A 416 -25.13 -36.63 25.74
N CYS A 417 -24.74 -36.37 24.50
CA CYS A 417 -25.67 -36.35 23.37
C CYS A 417 -26.37 -37.70 23.16
N ALA A 418 -25.66 -38.83 23.32
CA ALA A 418 -26.25 -40.16 23.22
C ALA A 418 -27.25 -40.45 24.35
N VAL A 419 -26.93 -40.06 25.59
CA VAL A 419 -27.80 -40.25 26.76
C VAL A 419 -29.06 -39.40 26.66
N GLU A 420 -28.91 -38.12 26.32
CA GLU A 420 -30.03 -37.19 26.13
C GLU A 420 -30.99 -37.67 25.03
N ALA A 421 -30.46 -38.22 23.93
CA ALA A 421 -31.25 -38.77 22.84
C ALA A 421 -31.78 -40.21 23.12
N GLY A 422 -31.46 -40.82 24.27
CA GLY A 422 -31.92 -42.16 24.65
C GLY A 422 -31.25 -43.32 23.91
N HIS A 423 -30.06 -43.10 23.33
CA HIS A 423 -29.33 -44.08 22.52
C HIS A 423 -28.37 -44.95 23.37
N LEU A 424 -28.96 -45.80 24.22
CA LEU A 424 -28.25 -46.63 25.21
C LEU A 424 -27.08 -47.44 24.65
N GLN A 425 -27.27 -48.10 23.50
CA GLN A 425 -26.22 -48.94 22.90
C GLN A 425 -25.00 -48.13 22.43
N VAL A 426 -25.21 -46.87 22.04
CA VAL A 426 -24.12 -45.96 21.68
C VAL A 426 -23.43 -45.42 22.94
N ALA A 427 -24.20 -45.09 23.98
CA ALA A 427 -23.64 -44.68 25.27
C ALA A 427 -22.72 -45.76 25.86
N ILE A 428 -23.17 -47.02 25.89
CA ILE A 428 -22.35 -48.17 26.33
C ILE A 428 -21.08 -48.30 25.48
N LEU A 429 -21.17 -48.08 24.17
CA LEU A 429 -20.03 -48.17 23.28
C LEU A 429 -19.00 -47.06 23.55
N LEU A 430 -19.45 -45.81 23.71
CA LEU A 430 -18.58 -44.67 24.01
C LEU A 430 -17.89 -44.84 25.38
N ILE A 431 -18.61 -45.30 26.39
CA ILE A 431 -18.06 -45.68 27.70
C ILE A 431 -16.99 -46.76 27.55
N GLY A 432 -17.27 -47.79 26.74
CA GLY A 432 -16.31 -48.85 26.45
C GLY A 432 -15.03 -48.37 25.79
N HIS A 433 -15.04 -47.25 25.06
CA HIS A 433 -13.88 -46.68 24.40
C HIS A 433 -13.20 -45.55 25.19
N GLY A 434 -13.45 -45.48 26.51
CA GLY A 434 -12.76 -44.55 27.40
C GLY A 434 -13.41 -43.18 27.52
N GLY A 435 -14.66 -43.01 27.05
CA GLY A 435 -15.44 -41.82 27.36
C GLY A 435 -15.59 -41.66 28.88
N SER A 436 -15.21 -40.49 29.40
CA SER A 436 -15.19 -40.20 30.83
C SER A 436 -16.54 -40.52 31.46
N GLN A 437 -16.49 -41.25 32.59
CA GLN A 437 -17.65 -41.66 33.38
C GLN A 437 -18.31 -40.42 33.99
N VAL A 438 -19.14 -39.73 33.21
CA VAL A 438 -19.97 -38.64 33.72
C VAL A 438 -20.83 -39.24 34.83
N SER A 439 -20.81 -38.62 36.01
CA SER A 439 -21.57 -39.10 37.16
C SER A 439 -23.03 -39.31 36.76
N LEU A 440 -23.48 -40.57 36.66
CA LEU A 440 -24.86 -40.95 36.33
C LEU A 440 -25.91 -40.27 37.24
N LYS A 441 -25.47 -39.67 38.36
CA LYS A 441 -26.25 -38.84 39.27
C LYS A 441 -26.78 -37.53 38.64
N SER A 442 -26.12 -36.95 37.64
CA SER A 442 -26.58 -35.70 37.00
C SER A 442 -27.81 -35.89 36.10
N PHE A 443 -28.16 -37.15 35.77
CA PHE A 443 -29.25 -37.48 34.86
C PHE A 443 -30.50 -38.08 35.55
N GLN A 444 -30.56 -38.10 36.89
CA GLN A 444 -31.62 -38.77 37.67
C GLN A 444 -33.07 -38.43 37.25
N GLY A 445 -33.32 -37.31 36.56
CA GLY A 445 -34.63 -36.97 35.99
C GLY A 445 -35.00 -37.65 34.66
N VAL A 446 -34.02 -38.09 33.87
CA VAL A 446 -34.21 -38.81 32.57
C VAL A 446 -34.10 -40.34 32.76
N VAL A 447 -33.52 -40.76 33.89
CA VAL A 447 -33.09 -42.13 34.27
C VAL A 447 -34.24 -43.09 34.64
N ALA A 448 -35.51 -42.70 34.57
CA ALA A 448 -36.64 -43.58 34.97
C ALA A 448 -36.78 -44.88 34.12
N THR A 449 -36.07 -44.99 33.00
CA THR A 449 -36.07 -46.16 32.10
C THR A 449 -34.72 -46.89 32.01
N LEU A 450 -33.71 -46.45 32.74
CA LEU A 450 -32.38 -47.07 32.70
C LEU A 450 -32.31 -48.22 33.70
N ASP A 451 -32.13 -49.44 33.18
CA ASP A 451 -31.60 -50.54 33.98
C ASP A 451 -30.11 -50.28 34.27
N LEU A 452 -29.86 -49.45 35.28
CA LEU A 452 -28.52 -49.10 35.78
C LEU A 452 -27.70 -50.36 36.13
N ASP A 453 -28.35 -51.45 36.54
CA ASP A 453 -27.70 -52.71 36.88
C ASP A 453 -27.03 -53.38 35.68
N SER A 454 -27.57 -53.21 34.47
CA SER A 454 -26.96 -53.73 33.24
C SER A 454 -25.74 -52.92 32.79
N LEU A 455 -25.70 -51.62 33.11
CA LEU A 455 -24.59 -50.72 32.79
C LEU A 455 -23.42 -50.88 33.77
N GLU A 456 -23.69 -50.99 35.08
CA GLU A 456 -22.67 -51.24 36.11
C GLU A 456 -21.99 -52.61 35.95
N LYS A 457 -22.74 -53.65 35.54
CA LYS A 457 -22.17 -54.97 35.21
C LYS A 457 -21.22 -54.95 34.01
N HIS A 458 -21.50 -54.12 32.99
CA HIS A 458 -20.61 -54.01 31.83
C HIS A 458 -19.35 -53.16 32.10
N VAL A 459 -19.44 -52.16 32.97
CA VAL A 459 -18.29 -51.32 33.37
C VAL A 459 -17.33 -52.08 34.29
N THR A 460 -17.85 -52.87 35.24
CA THR A 460 -17.04 -53.67 36.18
C THR A 460 -16.26 -54.81 35.52
N LEU A 461 -16.73 -55.34 34.38
CA LEU A 461 -16.05 -56.41 33.65
C LEU A 461 -14.74 -55.98 32.95
N ARG A 462 -14.48 -54.68 32.77
CA ARG A 462 -13.25 -54.16 32.13
C ARG A 462 -12.22 -53.57 33.08
N SER A 463 -12.58 -53.29 34.35
CA SER A 463 -11.61 -52.88 35.37
C SER A 463 -10.78 -54.05 35.94
N SER A 464 -11.01 -55.27 35.45
CA SER A 464 -10.38 -56.51 35.95
C SER A 464 -9.69 -57.36 34.88
N SER A 465 -9.29 -56.78 33.74
CA SER A 465 -8.52 -57.49 32.69
C SER A 465 -7.33 -56.71 32.19
#